data_AF-A0A8I2AJ81-F1
#
_entry.id   AF-A0A8I2AJ81-F1
#
_cell.length_a   1.000
_cell.length_b   1.000
_cell.length_c   1.000
_cell.angle_alpha   90.00
_cell.angle_beta   90.00
_cell.angle_gamma   90.00
#
_symmetry.space_group_name_H-M   'P 1'
#
loop_
_entity.id
_entity.type
_entity.pdbx_description
1 polymer ?
#
loop_
_entity_poly.entity_id
_entity_poly.type
_entity_poly.pdbx_seq_one_letter_code
_entity_poly.pdbx_strand_id
1 'polypeptide(L)'
;MRFPWSTEFHASPPALLRAAAVALACGATLVMAGCTSTGVKTFGVQENFGSVATYSRLFDATPAQTCEASRRALLSQGYVISSSSADLVEGKKSFQPEPESHLQMVVRVVCVPEANDGKVSLGFVTATQDTYALRKTNNSASVGVGAIGSVSLPFSSSSESLVKVGSETIAKDTFYDSFFDLVKRYLVIDQALAD
;
A
#
# COMPACT_ATOMS: atom_id res chain seq x y z
N MET A 1 -1.00 -7.84 99.59
CA MET A 1 -0.27 -6.56 99.46
C MET A 1 -0.74 -5.85 98.19
N ARG A 2 -1.47 -4.74 98.38
CA ARG A 2 -1.61 -3.50 97.56
C ARG A 2 -0.56 -3.36 96.43
N PHE A 3 -0.89 -3.13 95.15
CA PHE A 3 -1.24 -1.86 94.44
C PHE A 3 -0.98 -2.07 92.90
N PRO A 4 -1.23 -1.13 91.96
CA PRO A 4 -2.52 -0.86 91.30
C PRO A 4 -2.36 -0.69 89.74
N TRP A 5 -3.41 -0.16 89.11
CA TRP A 5 -3.59 0.18 87.69
C TRP A 5 -2.51 1.02 86.98
N SER A 6 -2.48 0.93 85.64
CA SER A 6 -2.14 2.02 84.69
C SER A 6 -2.53 1.62 83.26
N THR A 7 -3.66 2.10 82.71
CA THR A 7 -3.84 3.29 81.83
C THR A 7 -3.32 3.15 80.41
N GLU A 8 -4.27 3.08 79.48
CA GLU A 8 -4.09 3.23 78.03
C GLU A 8 -3.65 4.67 77.69
N PHE A 9 -2.70 4.82 76.77
CA PHE A 9 -2.35 6.10 76.16
C PHE A 9 -2.43 5.98 74.63
N HIS A 10 -3.47 6.58 74.07
CA HIS A 10 -3.59 6.86 72.65
C HIS A 10 -2.74 8.10 72.33
N ALA A 11 -1.64 7.93 71.60
CA ALA A 11 -0.81 9.04 71.13
C ALA A 11 -1.04 9.23 69.62
N SER A 12 -1.67 10.36 69.25
CA SER A 12 -1.73 10.83 67.86
C SER A 12 -0.33 11.27 67.40
N PRO A 13 0.13 10.87 66.20
CA PRO A 13 1.42 11.31 65.70
C PRO A 13 1.39 12.76 65.20
N PRO A 14 2.53 13.49 65.28
CA PRO A 14 2.61 14.93 65.05
C PRO A 14 2.57 15.32 63.56
N ALA A 15 2.09 16.53 63.30
CA ALA A 15 1.82 17.13 61.99
C ALA A 15 3.03 17.25 61.03
N LEU A 16 4.25 16.99 61.49
CA LEU A 16 5.48 17.04 60.68
C LEU A 16 5.57 15.89 59.65
N LEU A 17 4.89 14.76 59.91
CA LEU A 17 4.82 13.63 58.96
C LEU A 17 3.92 13.89 57.75
N ARG A 18 3.01 14.87 57.84
CA ARG A 18 2.12 15.23 56.72
C ARG A 18 2.80 16.10 55.67
N ALA A 19 3.79 16.91 56.06
CA ALA A 19 4.51 17.79 55.13
C ALA A 19 5.49 17.01 54.21
N ALA A 20 6.11 15.95 54.73
CA ALA A 20 7.00 15.10 53.95
C ALA A 20 6.25 14.28 52.86
N ALA A 21 4.98 13.96 53.09
CA ALA A 21 4.16 13.21 52.14
C ALA A 21 3.72 14.04 50.91
N VAL A 22 3.62 15.38 51.04
CA VAL A 22 3.22 16.25 49.93
C VAL A 22 4.41 16.63 49.05
N ALA A 23 5.60 16.81 49.63
CA ALA A 23 6.82 17.08 48.87
C ALA A 23 7.26 15.88 48.00
N LEU A 24 6.95 14.65 48.43
CA LEU A 24 7.23 13.43 47.67
C LEU A 24 6.20 13.14 46.57
N ALA A 25 5.02 13.77 46.62
CA ALA A 25 3.96 13.62 45.62
C ALA A 25 4.11 14.56 44.42
N CYS A 26 4.77 15.71 44.57
CA CYS A 26 4.98 16.68 43.47
C CYS A 26 6.26 16.46 42.65
N GLY A 27 7.20 15.63 43.12
CA GLY A 27 8.46 15.36 42.39
C GLY A 27 8.37 14.27 41.32
N ALA A 28 7.29 13.48 41.29
CA ALA A 28 7.20 12.27 40.47
C ALA A 28 6.61 12.47 39.06
N THR A 29 6.21 13.69 38.68
CA THR A 29 5.47 13.93 37.42
C THR A 29 6.30 14.46 36.25
N LEU A 30 7.64 14.59 36.38
CA LEU A 30 8.47 15.28 35.39
C LEU A 30 9.40 14.40 34.54
N VAL A 31 9.22 13.08 34.51
CA VAL A 31 10.02 12.21 33.61
C VAL A 31 9.13 11.31 32.78
N MET A 32 8.38 11.93 31.87
CA MET A 32 7.92 11.25 30.66
C MET A 32 8.33 12.08 29.45
N ALA A 33 9.64 12.34 29.34
CA ALA A 33 10.24 12.75 28.09
C ALA A 33 10.08 11.58 27.11
N GLY A 34 9.09 11.69 26.22
CA GLY A 34 8.87 10.73 25.17
C GLY A 34 10.12 10.59 24.32
N CYS A 35 10.79 9.45 24.39
CA CYS A 35 11.67 9.01 23.32
C CYS A 35 10.79 8.74 22.10
N THR A 36 10.53 9.77 21.30
CA THR A 36 10.13 9.59 19.91
C THR A 36 11.34 9.03 19.19
N SER A 37 11.53 7.71 19.29
CA SER A 37 12.39 7.00 18.38
C SER A 37 11.80 7.20 17.00
N THR A 38 12.31 8.19 16.26
CA THR A 38 12.31 8.18 14.81
C THR A 38 13.22 7.04 14.39
N GLY A 39 12.76 5.82 14.65
CA GLY A 39 13.41 4.60 14.19
C GLY A 39 13.53 4.76 12.69
N VAL A 40 14.78 4.81 12.21
CA VAL A 40 15.07 4.72 10.79
C VAL A 40 14.32 3.49 10.30
N LYS A 41 13.33 3.70 9.44
CA LYS A 41 12.59 2.59 8.82
C LYS A 41 13.60 1.84 7.96
N THR A 42 14.20 0.80 8.52
CA THR A 42 15.06 -0.11 7.79
C THR A 42 14.14 -1.07 7.06
N PHE A 43 14.04 -0.87 5.75
CA PHE A 43 13.34 -1.81 4.89
C PHE A 43 14.28 -3.01 4.71
N GLY A 44 13.94 -4.13 5.34
CA GLY A 44 14.64 -5.39 5.13
C GLY A 44 14.52 -5.86 3.68
N VAL A 45 15.24 -6.91 3.32
CA VAL A 45 15.12 -7.55 1.99
C VAL A 45 13.64 -7.89 1.74
N GLN A 46 13.01 -7.19 0.80
CA GLN A 46 11.60 -7.35 0.45
C GLN A 46 11.35 -8.56 -0.47
N GLU A 47 12.40 -9.13 -1.04
CA GLU A 47 12.33 -10.16 -2.08
C GLU A 47 12.74 -11.53 -1.54
N ASN A 48 11.95 -12.56 -1.85
CA ASN A 48 12.28 -13.95 -1.59
C ASN A 48 12.13 -14.74 -2.90
N PHE A 49 13.25 -15.11 -3.52
CA PHE A 49 13.26 -15.93 -4.74
C PHE A 49 12.97 -17.41 -4.39
N GLY A 50 11.70 -17.71 -4.12
CA GLY A 50 11.20 -19.07 -3.94
C GLY A 50 10.62 -19.64 -5.23
N SER A 51 10.57 -20.98 -5.33
CA SER A 51 9.90 -21.70 -6.43
C SER A 51 8.37 -21.70 -6.24
N VAL A 52 7.78 -20.54 -6.01
CA VAL A 52 6.33 -20.36 -5.96
C VAL A 52 5.86 -19.98 -7.35
N ALA A 53 5.06 -20.84 -7.97
CA ALA A 53 4.49 -20.62 -9.29
C ALA A 53 3.44 -19.49 -9.31
N THR A 54 3.29 -18.65 -8.29
CA THR A 54 2.23 -17.63 -8.18
C THR A 54 2.05 -16.81 -9.46
N TYR A 55 3.15 -16.44 -10.10
CA TYR A 55 3.17 -15.55 -11.27
C TYR A 55 3.15 -16.28 -12.62
N SER A 56 3.13 -17.61 -12.66
CA SER A 56 3.19 -18.35 -13.92
C SER A 56 2.34 -19.61 -13.96
N ARG A 57 1.80 -19.91 -15.15
CA ARG A 57 1.05 -21.15 -15.44
C ARG A 57 1.34 -21.64 -16.85
N LEU A 58 1.24 -22.95 -17.02
CA LEU A 58 1.28 -23.60 -18.32
C LEU A 58 -0.08 -23.64 -18.99
N PHE A 59 -0.05 -23.53 -20.30
CA PHE A 59 -1.20 -23.54 -21.19
C PHE A 59 -0.93 -24.45 -22.38
N ASP A 60 -1.86 -25.36 -22.66
CA ASP A 60 -1.86 -26.23 -23.83
C ASP A 60 -2.30 -25.45 -25.09
N ALA A 61 -1.61 -24.34 -25.36
CA ALA A 61 -1.84 -23.46 -26.49
C ALA A 61 -0.55 -22.73 -26.89
N THR A 62 -0.49 -22.29 -28.14
CA THR A 62 0.63 -21.48 -28.65
C THR A 62 0.72 -20.13 -27.90
N PRO A 63 1.89 -19.48 -27.83
CA PRO A 63 2.03 -18.18 -27.18
C PRO A 63 1.01 -17.13 -27.68
N ALA A 64 0.77 -17.10 -28.99
CA ALA A 64 -0.19 -16.19 -29.62
C ALA A 64 -1.63 -16.42 -29.13
N GLN A 65 -2.04 -17.69 -29.02
CA GLN A 65 -3.37 -18.04 -28.51
C GLN A 65 -3.49 -17.71 -27.01
N THR A 66 -2.48 -18.03 -26.21
CA THR A 66 -2.46 -17.71 -24.78
C THR A 66 -2.53 -16.21 -24.52
N CYS A 67 -1.80 -15.40 -25.31
CA CYS A 67 -1.79 -13.95 -25.16
C CYS A 67 -3.09 -13.30 -25.69
N GLU A 68 -3.72 -13.82 -26.74
CA GLU A 68 -5.04 -13.36 -27.17
C GLU A 68 -6.13 -13.73 -26.15
N ALA A 69 -6.10 -14.94 -25.60
CA ALA A 69 -7.01 -15.33 -24.51
C ALA A 69 -6.81 -14.45 -23.26
N SER A 70 -5.57 -14.10 -22.95
CA SER A 70 -5.24 -13.16 -21.88
C SER A 70 -5.75 -11.75 -22.15
N ARG A 71 -5.65 -11.28 -23.40
CA ARG A 71 -6.23 -10.00 -23.84
C ARG A 71 -7.74 -9.97 -23.63
N ARG A 72 -8.44 -11.04 -24.03
CA ARG A 72 -9.89 -11.18 -23.83
C ARG A 72 -10.27 -11.24 -22.35
N ALA A 73 -9.48 -11.94 -21.52
CA ALA A 73 -9.65 -11.95 -20.07
C ALA A 73 -9.48 -10.55 -19.45
N LEU A 74 -8.48 -9.77 -19.88
CA LEU A 74 -8.31 -8.39 -19.40
C LEU A 74 -9.50 -7.51 -19.80
N LEU A 75 -9.93 -7.60 -21.06
CA LEU A 75 -11.08 -6.87 -21.56
C LEU A 75 -12.37 -7.23 -20.81
N SER A 76 -12.58 -8.51 -20.46
CA SER A 76 -13.76 -8.96 -19.71
C SER A 76 -13.81 -8.39 -18.30
N GLN A 77 -12.65 -8.12 -17.69
CA GLN A 77 -12.55 -7.48 -16.38
C GLN A 77 -12.57 -5.94 -16.45
N GLY A 78 -12.77 -5.37 -17.63
CA GLY A 78 -12.84 -3.92 -17.86
C GLY A 78 -11.48 -3.22 -17.85
N TYR A 79 -10.39 -3.93 -18.18
CA TYR A 79 -9.10 -3.31 -18.44
C TYR A 79 -9.07 -2.69 -19.85
N VAL A 80 -8.40 -1.55 -19.97
CA VAL A 80 -8.05 -0.94 -21.25
C VAL A 80 -6.69 -1.47 -21.68
N ILE A 81 -6.60 -2.07 -22.86
CA ILE A 81 -5.35 -2.60 -23.40
C ILE A 81 -4.40 -1.45 -23.76
N SER A 82 -3.21 -1.44 -23.15
CA SER A 82 -2.14 -0.46 -23.43
C SER A 82 -1.17 -0.97 -24.49
N SER A 83 -0.89 -2.26 -24.52
CA SER A 83 0.02 -2.91 -25.49
C SER A 83 -0.46 -4.33 -25.78
N SER A 84 -0.25 -4.81 -27.02
CA SER A 84 -0.60 -6.17 -27.44
C SER A 84 0.27 -6.62 -28.61
N SER A 85 0.86 -7.81 -28.48
CA SER A 85 1.61 -8.55 -29.51
C SER A 85 1.33 -10.05 -29.35
N ALA A 86 1.96 -10.89 -30.18
CA ALA A 86 1.77 -12.35 -30.12
C ALA A 86 2.33 -12.99 -28.84
N ASP A 87 3.21 -12.29 -28.13
CA ASP A 87 3.98 -12.77 -26.97
C ASP A 87 3.78 -11.89 -25.73
N LEU A 88 3.04 -10.79 -25.83
CA LEU A 88 2.80 -9.87 -24.73
C LEU A 88 1.43 -9.22 -24.83
N VAL A 89 0.75 -9.08 -23.70
CA VAL A 89 -0.40 -8.18 -23.57
C VAL A 89 -0.32 -7.43 -22.26
N GLU A 90 -0.63 -6.13 -22.31
CA GLU A 90 -0.71 -5.28 -21.13
C GLU A 90 -2.05 -4.56 -21.10
N GLY A 91 -2.69 -4.58 -19.92
CA GLY A 91 -3.92 -3.88 -19.65
C GLY A 91 -3.79 -2.99 -18.43
N LYS A 92 -4.48 -1.87 -18.43
CA LYS A 92 -4.59 -0.94 -17.30
C LYS A 92 -6.02 -0.70 -16.89
N LYS A 93 -6.26 -0.55 -15.59
CA LYS A 93 -7.56 -0.21 -15.02
C LYS A 93 -7.37 0.79 -13.90
N SER A 94 -8.03 1.94 -14.00
CA SER A 94 -8.02 2.97 -12.98
C SER A 94 -9.18 2.77 -12.01
N PHE A 95 -8.93 3.00 -10.73
CA PHE A 95 -9.90 2.98 -9.65
C PHE A 95 -9.81 4.29 -8.88
N GLN A 96 -10.95 4.82 -8.47
CA GLN A 96 -11.04 6.01 -7.62
C GLN A 96 -11.88 5.64 -6.39
N PRO A 97 -11.29 4.98 -5.38
CA PRO A 97 -12.03 4.58 -4.18
C PRO A 97 -12.50 5.79 -3.35
N GLU A 98 -11.74 6.88 -3.37
CA GLU A 98 -12.06 8.15 -2.71
C GLU A 98 -11.81 9.31 -3.68
N PRO A 99 -12.46 10.49 -3.51
CA PRO A 99 -12.34 11.60 -4.45
C PRO A 99 -10.90 12.07 -4.75
N GLU A 100 -10.02 12.00 -3.74
CA GLU A 100 -8.61 12.43 -3.84
C GLU A 100 -7.61 11.26 -4.01
N SER A 101 -8.12 10.02 -4.07
CA SER A 101 -7.31 8.81 -4.15
C SER A 101 -7.46 8.15 -5.50
N HIS A 102 -6.38 8.14 -6.28
CA HIS A 102 -6.35 7.50 -7.60
C HIS A 102 -5.44 6.28 -7.55
N LEU A 103 -6.02 5.11 -7.81
CA LEU A 103 -5.30 3.86 -7.96
C LEU A 103 -5.29 3.46 -9.43
N GLN A 104 -4.19 2.89 -9.90
CA GLN A 104 -4.10 2.29 -11.23
C GLN A 104 -3.53 0.89 -11.11
N MET A 105 -4.28 -0.11 -11.55
CA MET A 105 -3.76 -1.46 -11.73
C MET A 105 -3.25 -1.62 -13.15
N VAL A 106 -2.05 -2.17 -13.30
CA VAL A 106 -1.47 -2.58 -14.57
C VAL A 106 -1.22 -4.08 -14.49
N VAL A 107 -1.77 -4.83 -15.44
CA VAL A 107 -1.52 -6.26 -15.58
C VAL A 107 -0.78 -6.47 -16.87
N ARG A 108 0.40 -7.07 -16.78
CA ARG A 108 1.23 -7.46 -17.91
C ARG A 108 1.31 -8.97 -17.96
N VAL A 109 1.02 -9.53 -19.12
CA VAL A 109 1.14 -10.95 -19.43
C VAL A 109 2.18 -11.13 -20.52
N VAL A 110 3.11 -12.05 -20.31
CA VAL A 110 4.13 -12.45 -21.29
C VAL A 110 3.97 -13.93 -21.54
N CYS A 111 3.80 -14.32 -22.80
CA CYS A 111 3.60 -15.70 -23.22
C CYS A 111 4.86 -16.20 -23.91
N VAL A 112 5.51 -17.23 -23.36
CA VAL A 112 6.70 -17.83 -23.95
C VAL A 112 6.44 -19.29 -24.33
N PRO A 113 7.09 -19.82 -25.38
CA PRO A 113 7.01 -21.25 -25.66
C PRO A 113 7.69 -22.06 -24.55
N GLU A 114 7.04 -23.12 -24.05
CA GLU A 114 7.68 -24.05 -23.08
C GLU A 114 8.53 -25.11 -23.79
N ALA A 115 8.05 -25.60 -24.94
CA ALA A 115 8.71 -26.63 -25.73
C ALA A 115 8.97 -26.15 -27.16
N ASN A 116 9.95 -26.79 -27.83
CA ASN A 116 10.33 -26.47 -29.21
C ASN A 116 9.23 -26.78 -30.24
N ASP A 117 8.17 -27.50 -29.87
CA ASP A 117 7.04 -27.79 -30.75
C ASP A 117 6.05 -26.61 -30.86
N GLY A 118 6.18 -25.60 -29.99
CA GLY A 118 5.40 -24.37 -29.99
C GLY A 118 3.93 -24.54 -29.60
N LYS A 119 3.52 -25.74 -29.16
CA LYS A 119 2.12 -26.08 -28.84
C LYS A 119 1.75 -25.78 -27.39
N VAL A 120 2.75 -25.75 -26.51
CA VAL A 120 2.59 -25.43 -25.09
C VAL A 120 3.31 -24.11 -24.82
N SER A 121 2.67 -23.24 -24.03
CA SER A 121 3.23 -21.98 -23.60
C SER A 121 3.19 -21.81 -22.09
N LEU A 122 4.18 -21.10 -21.58
CA LEU A 122 4.24 -20.63 -20.21
C LEU A 122 3.85 -19.15 -20.20
N GLY A 123 2.76 -18.84 -19.50
CA GLY A 123 2.29 -17.46 -19.32
C GLY A 123 2.79 -16.90 -18.00
N PHE A 124 3.55 -15.81 -18.05
CA PHE A 124 3.98 -15.03 -16.89
C PHE A 124 3.09 -13.80 -16.72
N VAL A 125 2.54 -13.62 -15.53
CA VAL A 125 1.63 -12.51 -15.21
C VAL A 125 2.23 -11.68 -14.09
N THR A 126 2.33 -10.37 -14.31
CA THR A 126 2.70 -9.39 -13.30
C THR A 126 1.57 -8.38 -13.15
N ALA A 127 1.10 -8.18 -11.93
CA ALA A 127 0.11 -7.16 -11.62
C ALA A 127 0.71 -6.15 -10.66
N THR A 128 0.76 -4.88 -11.05
CA THR A 128 1.21 -3.78 -10.20
C THR A 128 0.08 -2.82 -9.94
N GLN A 129 0.01 -2.31 -8.72
CA GLN A 129 -0.92 -1.27 -8.30
C GLN A 129 -0.14 0.00 -7.98
N ASP A 130 -0.38 1.04 -8.75
CA ASP A 130 0.15 2.37 -8.53
C ASP A 130 -0.86 3.21 -7.76
N THR A 131 -0.41 3.86 -6.69
CA THR A 131 -1.20 4.81 -5.92
C THR A 131 -0.69 6.22 -6.20
N TYR A 132 -1.59 7.12 -6.55
CA TYR A 132 -1.32 8.53 -6.78
C TYR A 132 -2.03 9.36 -5.71
N ALA A 133 -1.31 10.30 -5.11
CA ALA A 133 -1.89 11.29 -4.21
C ALA A 133 -1.73 12.68 -4.81
N LEU A 134 -2.68 13.54 -4.48
CA LEU A 134 -2.67 14.93 -4.89
C LEU A 134 -1.65 15.72 -4.06
N ARG A 135 -0.56 16.17 -4.69
CA ARG A 135 0.36 17.11 -4.04
C ARG A 135 -0.11 18.54 -4.26
N LYS A 136 -0.81 19.08 -3.27
CA LYS A 136 -1.19 20.49 -3.22
C LYS A 136 0.05 21.34 -2.94
N THR A 137 0.62 21.93 -3.98
CA THR A 137 1.79 22.83 -3.85
C THR A 137 1.30 24.27 -3.73
N ASN A 138 1.29 24.84 -2.53
CA ASN A 138 1.09 26.27 -2.33
C ASN A 138 2.40 26.99 -2.67
N ASN A 139 2.55 27.45 -3.92
CA ASN A 139 3.65 28.34 -4.30
C ASN A 139 3.15 29.80 -4.18
N SER A 140 3.44 30.45 -3.05
CA SER A 140 3.19 31.87 -2.88
C SER A 140 4.34 32.66 -3.49
N ALA A 141 4.16 33.22 -4.69
CA ALA A 141 5.06 34.21 -5.24
C ALA A 141 4.75 35.59 -4.60
N SER A 142 5.60 36.05 -3.68
CA SER A 142 5.53 37.42 -3.19
C SER A 142 6.24 38.35 -4.18
N VAL A 143 5.48 39.19 -4.89
CA VAL A 143 6.06 40.30 -5.68
C VAL A 143 6.24 41.49 -4.74
N GLY A 144 7.48 41.81 -4.40
CA GLY A 144 7.81 43.03 -3.67
C GLY A 144 7.74 44.24 -4.60
N VAL A 145 6.71 45.07 -4.46
CA VAL A 145 6.66 46.38 -5.12
C VAL A 145 7.17 47.41 -4.11
N GLY A 146 8.22 48.14 -4.49
CA GLY A 146 8.82 49.16 -3.65
C GLY A 146 7.80 50.22 -3.20
N ALA A 147 7.97 50.64 -1.94
CA ALA A 147 7.45 51.87 -1.31
C ALA A 147 5.95 52.01 -0.98
N ILE A 148 5.04 51.12 -1.35
CA ILE A 148 3.62 51.27 -0.93
C ILE A 148 2.90 49.92 -0.93
N GLY A 149 2.71 49.34 0.26
CA GLY A 149 1.69 48.32 0.58
C GLY A 149 1.67 47.03 -0.24
N SER A 150 1.99 45.90 0.39
CA SER A 150 1.79 44.56 -0.20
C SER A 150 0.30 44.28 -0.39
N VAL A 151 -0.15 44.14 -1.63
CA VAL A 151 -1.49 43.62 -1.95
C VAL A 151 -1.37 42.12 -2.23
N SER A 152 -1.87 41.30 -1.30
CA SER A 152 -2.00 39.86 -1.47
C SER A 152 -3.33 39.57 -2.16
N LEU A 153 -3.33 39.33 -3.47
CA LEU A 153 -4.49 38.75 -4.16
C LEU A 153 -4.36 37.23 -4.11
N PRO A 154 -5.23 36.50 -3.39
CA PRO A 154 -5.21 35.04 -3.40
C PRO A 154 -5.79 34.55 -4.72
N PHE A 155 -4.94 34.41 -5.74
CA PHE A 155 -5.28 33.59 -6.90
C PHE A 155 -5.10 32.13 -6.51
N SER A 156 -6.20 31.48 -6.16
CA SER A 156 -6.26 30.03 -5.96
C SER A 156 -6.17 29.31 -7.31
N SER A 157 -5.00 29.30 -7.93
CA SER A 157 -4.66 28.27 -8.93
C SER A 157 -4.05 27.08 -8.19
N SER A 158 -4.91 26.22 -7.66
CA SER A 158 -4.49 24.92 -7.12
C SER A 158 -4.06 24.02 -8.28
N SER A 159 -2.77 24.02 -8.58
CA SER A 159 -2.18 23.04 -9.49
C SER A 159 -2.10 21.69 -8.78
N GLU A 160 -3.10 20.85 -9.02
CA GLU A 160 -3.09 19.45 -8.60
C GLU A 160 -2.17 18.65 -9.51
N SER A 161 -1.02 18.22 -8.99
CA SER A 161 -0.13 17.29 -9.68
C SER A 161 -0.26 15.91 -9.04
N LEU A 162 -0.66 14.93 -9.86
CA LEU A 162 -0.66 13.52 -9.47
C LEU A 162 0.79 13.06 -9.37
N VAL A 163 1.31 12.95 -8.15
CA VAL A 163 2.61 12.34 -7.90
C VAL A 163 2.37 10.90 -7.51
N LYS A 164 3.05 9.96 -8.17
CA LYS A 164 3.04 8.54 -7.79
C LYS A 164 3.63 8.42 -6.39
N VAL A 165 2.79 8.05 -5.42
CA VAL A 165 3.17 7.94 -4.00
C VAL A 165 3.48 6.51 -3.57
N GLY A 166 3.08 5.52 -4.37
CA GLY A 166 3.39 4.11 -4.13
C GLY A 166 3.22 3.26 -5.39
N SER A 167 3.96 2.16 -5.45
CA SER A 167 3.84 1.10 -6.46
C SER A 167 4.05 -0.22 -5.75
N GLU A 168 3.09 -1.12 -5.85
CA GLU A 168 3.17 -2.43 -5.19
C GLU A 168 2.80 -3.53 -6.19
N THR A 169 3.59 -4.60 -6.22
CA THR A 169 3.21 -5.82 -6.95
C THR A 169 2.18 -6.58 -6.13
N ILE A 170 1.06 -6.93 -6.73
CA ILE A 170 0.04 -7.73 -6.07
C ILE A 170 0.62 -9.13 -5.81
N ALA A 171 0.68 -9.54 -4.55
CA ALA A 171 1.20 -10.85 -4.13
C ALA A 171 0.10 -11.85 -3.74
N LYS A 172 -1.18 -11.55 -4.03
CA LYS A 172 -2.32 -12.39 -3.63
C LYS A 172 -2.51 -13.55 -4.60
N ASP A 173 -2.32 -14.79 -4.16
CA ASP A 173 -2.50 -15.98 -5.01
C ASP A 173 -3.90 -16.07 -5.65
N THR A 174 -4.94 -15.74 -4.88
CA THR A 174 -6.34 -15.79 -5.37
C THR A 174 -6.61 -14.87 -6.56
N PHE A 175 -5.88 -13.75 -6.67
CA PHE A 175 -5.96 -12.87 -7.82
C PHE A 175 -5.44 -13.58 -9.07
N TYR A 176 -4.27 -14.21 -8.97
CA TYR A 176 -3.64 -14.92 -10.07
C TYR A 176 -4.44 -16.14 -10.48
N ASP A 177 -4.91 -16.95 -9.53
CA ASP A 177 -5.75 -18.12 -9.83
C ASP A 177 -7.01 -17.73 -10.60
N SER A 178 -7.72 -16.68 -10.13
CA SER A 178 -8.91 -16.17 -10.81
C SER A 178 -8.60 -15.66 -12.22
N PHE A 179 -7.46 -14.98 -12.40
CA PHE A 179 -7.03 -14.51 -13.71
C PHE A 179 -6.71 -15.67 -14.65
N PHE A 180 -5.93 -16.65 -14.19
CA PHE A 180 -5.56 -17.81 -14.98
C PHE A 180 -6.77 -18.67 -15.37
N ASP A 181 -7.77 -18.79 -14.51
CA ASP A 181 -9.03 -19.47 -14.83
C ASP A 181 -9.82 -18.75 -15.93
N LEU A 182 -9.79 -17.41 -15.98
CA LEU A 182 -10.37 -16.65 -17.08
C LEU A 182 -9.63 -16.92 -18.40
N VAL A 183 -8.29 -16.91 -18.38
CA VAL A 183 -7.48 -17.21 -19.57
C VAL A 183 -7.82 -18.61 -20.12
N LYS A 184 -7.84 -19.62 -19.25
CA LYS A 184 -8.21 -21.00 -19.63
C LYS A 184 -9.60 -21.07 -20.26
N ARG A 185 -10.58 -20.35 -19.71
CA ARG A 185 -11.94 -20.32 -20.26
C ARG A 185 -11.95 -19.75 -21.69
N TYR A 186 -11.22 -18.67 -21.95
CA TYR A 186 -11.15 -18.08 -23.28
C TYR A 186 -10.39 -18.96 -24.28
N LEU A 187 -9.35 -19.68 -23.84
CA LEU A 187 -8.67 -20.68 -24.67
C LEU A 187 -9.61 -21.79 -25.12
N VAL A 188 -10.42 -22.36 -24.21
CA VAL A 188 -11.39 -23.41 -24.55
C VAL A 188 -12.44 -22.89 -25.54
N ILE A 189 -12.91 -21.66 -25.38
CA ILE A 189 -13.87 -21.05 -26.31
C ILE A 189 -13.25 -20.89 -27.70
N ASP A 190 -12.00 -20.42 -27.79
CA ASP A 190 -11.32 -20.22 -29.08
C ASP A 190 -11.00 -21.53 -29.79
N GLN A 191 -10.66 -22.58 -29.05
CA GLN A 191 -10.49 -23.94 -29.59
C GLN A 191 -11.80 -24.48 -30.15
N ALA A 192 -12.91 -24.35 -29.41
CA ALA A 192 -14.23 -24.80 -29.85
C ALA A 192 -14.78 -24.04 -31.07
N LEU A 193 -14.29 -22.82 -31.34
CA LEU A 193 -14.62 -22.04 -32.52
C LEU A 193 -13.75 -22.36 -33.74
N ALA A 194 -12.61 -23.03 -33.52
CA ALA A 194 -11.66 -23.41 -34.57
C ALA A 194 -11.94 -24.80 -35.17
N ASP A 195 -12.74 -25.63 -34.48
CA ASP A 195 -13.24 -26.94 -34.93
C ASP A 195 -14.56 -26.83 -35.71
#